data_AF-A0A6I9Y881-F1
#
_entry.id   AF-A0A6I9Y881-F1
#
_cell.length_a   1.000
_cell.length_b   1.000
_cell.length_c   1.000
_cell.angle_alpha   90.00
_cell.angle_beta   90.00
_cell.angle_gamma   90.00
#
_symmetry.space_group_name_H-M   'P 1'
#
loop_
_entity.id
_entity.type
_entity.pdbx_description
1 polymer ?
#
loop_
_entity_poly.entity_id
_entity_poly.type
_entity_poly.pdbx_seq_one_letter_code
_entity_poly.pdbx_strand_id
1 'polypeptide(L)'
;MAVEGGHEKCADLLLEAGSDINILNKHNVSALHVATQNGHTPLVRFLISRNIDLDAQSQKNNSPLHLAITKNNLSVINSLIKANHNINCLNKRHQTPLHLAADLGNVEIIETLLKAGCDFSMVDKQGKTALAVASRSNHALVVDMIIKAQRYYIWKQENHSNDVSDINLSFKQDHNIQTKQIRASLWNLAYNGLKMREWVKLAQFWKFTDEQIKAIEEQWTGGKSYKEHGHRMFLIWLHGVLIAGQNPIKHLYEDLITLGFQQLAEKFRAENNAGTESKKCSVS
;
A
#
# COMPACT_ATOMS: atom_id res chain seq x y z
N MET A 1 7.17 -30.84 18.57
CA MET A 1 7.98 -30.56 19.77
C MET A 1 9.14 -29.60 19.51
N ALA A 2 10.18 -29.94 18.72
CA ALA A 2 11.31 -29.01 18.50
C ALA A 2 10.88 -27.65 17.95
N VAL A 3 10.03 -27.66 16.92
CA VAL A 3 9.47 -26.44 16.31
C VAL A 3 8.52 -25.70 17.24
N GLU A 4 7.73 -26.42 18.04
CA GLU A 4 6.80 -25.81 19.01
C GLU A 4 7.55 -25.00 20.07
N GLY A 5 8.67 -25.54 20.57
CA GLY A 5 9.56 -24.89 21.52
C GLY A 5 10.55 -23.89 20.93
N GLY A 6 10.57 -23.69 19.60
CA GLY A 6 11.50 -22.77 18.95
C GLY A 6 12.96 -23.25 18.94
N HIS A 7 13.20 -24.54 19.14
CA HIS A 7 14.54 -25.12 19.27
C HIS A 7 15.19 -25.34 17.90
N GLU A 8 15.78 -24.28 17.34
CA GLU A 8 16.47 -24.30 16.04
C GLU A 8 17.53 -25.40 15.93
N LYS A 9 18.43 -25.52 16.92
CA LYS A 9 19.48 -26.56 16.93
C LYS A 9 18.91 -27.98 16.93
N CYS A 10 17.80 -28.21 17.65
CA CYS A 10 17.14 -29.51 17.65
C CYS A 10 16.47 -29.79 16.30
N ALA A 11 15.87 -28.77 15.68
CA ALA A 11 15.33 -28.89 14.34
C ALA A 11 16.43 -29.22 13.33
N ASP A 12 17.60 -28.59 13.42
CA ASP A 12 18.75 -28.86 12.55
C ASP A 12 19.25 -30.31 12.68
N LEU A 13 19.47 -30.78 13.91
CA LEU A 13 19.85 -32.18 14.17
C LEU A 13 18.82 -33.19 13.64
N LEU A 14 17.53 -32.87 13.72
CA LEU A 14 16.47 -33.73 13.17
C LEU A 14 16.52 -33.79 11.64
N LEU A 15 16.80 -32.67 10.97
CA LEU A 15 16.98 -32.63 9.52
C LEU A 15 18.25 -33.38 9.08
N GLU A 16 19.36 -33.24 9.82
CA GLU A 16 20.60 -34.01 9.59
C GLU A 16 20.38 -35.51 9.75
N ALA A 17 19.51 -35.91 10.68
CA ALA A 17 19.10 -37.31 10.87
C ALA A 17 18.13 -37.83 9.78
N GLY A 18 17.82 -37.02 8.76
CA GLY A 18 16.97 -37.42 7.62
C GLY A 18 15.47 -37.19 7.83
N SER A 19 15.07 -36.39 8.82
CA SER A 19 13.65 -36.00 8.97
C SER A 19 13.19 -35.13 7.79
N ASP A 20 11.99 -35.40 7.27
CA ASP A 20 11.39 -34.54 6.26
C ASP A 20 10.92 -33.21 6.88
N ILE A 21 11.44 -32.09 6.35
CA ILE A 21 11.09 -30.73 6.79
C ILE A 21 9.62 -30.38 6.53
N ASN A 22 8.99 -31.03 5.54
CA ASN A 22 7.62 -30.76 5.11
C ASN A 22 6.58 -31.64 5.81
N ILE A 23 7.00 -32.45 6.80
CA ILE A 23 6.08 -33.28 7.55
C ILE A 23 4.99 -32.44 8.23
N LEU A 24 3.75 -32.86 8.03
CA LEU A 24 2.58 -32.22 8.64
C LEU A 24 2.22 -32.93 9.94
N ASN A 25 1.79 -32.16 10.94
CA ASN A 25 1.21 -32.78 12.14
C ASN A 25 -0.21 -33.33 11.86
N LYS A 26 -0.82 -33.98 12.86
CA LYS A 26 -2.18 -34.56 12.79
C LYS A 26 -3.31 -33.57 12.43
N HIS A 27 -3.03 -32.27 12.42
CA HIS A 27 -3.96 -31.20 12.04
C HIS A 27 -3.60 -30.58 10.69
N ASN A 28 -2.80 -31.26 9.87
CA ASN A 28 -2.20 -30.78 8.63
C ASN A 28 -1.46 -29.44 8.78
N VAL A 29 -0.79 -29.22 9.91
CA VAL A 29 -0.03 -27.98 10.16
C VAL A 29 1.45 -28.25 9.92
N SER A 30 2.08 -27.46 9.05
CA SER A 30 3.53 -27.56 8.79
C SER A 30 4.36 -26.91 9.88
N ALA A 31 5.65 -27.25 9.93
CA ALA A 31 6.60 -26.62 10.85
C ALA A 31 6.63 -25.09 10.71
N LEU A 32 6.54 -24.57 9.49
CA LEU A 32 6.52 -23.13 9.22
C LEU A 32 5.33 -22.43 9.89
N HIS A 33 4.14 -23.02 9.85
CA HIS A 33 2.95 -22.47 10.51
C HIS A 33 3.14 -22.40 12.02
N VAL A 34 3.64 -23.47 12.64
CA VAL A 34 3.86 -23.53 14.09
C VAL A 34 4.89 -22.50 14.54
N ALA A 35 6.04 -22.45 13.86
CA ALA A 35 7.09 -21.48 14.17
C ALA A 35 6.59 -20.03 14.03
N THR A 36 5.81 -19.74 12.98
CA THR A 36 5.26 -18.40 12.74
C THR A 36 4.18 -18.04 13.76
N GLN A 37 3.27 -18.97 14.06
CA GLN A 37 2.20 -18.78 15.05
C GLN A 37 2.75 -18.49 16.46
N ASN A 38 3.87 -19.13 16.81
CA ASN A 38 4.52 -18.96 18.10
C ASN A 38 5.50 -17.77 18.13
N GLY A 39 5.74 -17.11 16.98
CA GLY A 39 6.63 -15.95 16.90
C GLY A 39 8.11 -16.28 16.91
N HIS A 40 8.48 -17.55 16.65
CA HIS A 40 9.87 -18.04 16.65
C HIS A 40 10.62 -17.57 15.39
N THR A 41 10.90 -16.28 15.33
CA THR A 41 11.48 -15.60 14.14
C THR A 41 12.79 -16.23 13.65
N PRO A 42 13.78 -16.58 14.52
CA PRO A 42 14.99 -17.25 14.07
C PRO A 42 14.70 -18.60 13.41
N LEU A 43 13.85 -19.40 14.05
CA LEU A 43 13.43 -20.69 13.52
C LEU A 43 12.70 -20.56 12.18
N VAL A 44 11.84 -19.54 12.00
CA VAL A 44 11.18 -19.30 10.71
C VAL A 44 12.22 -19.03 9.61
N ARG A 45 13.21 -18.18 9.88
CA ARG A 45 14.29 -17.89 8.91
C ARG A 45 15.12 -19.13 8.60
N PHE A 46 15.42 -19.94 9.61
CA PHE A 46 16.11 -21.21 9.46
C PHE A 46 15.31 -22.20 8.59
N LEU A 47 14.01 -22.36 8.84
CA LEU A 47 13.17 -23.27 8.04
C LEU A 47 13.11 -22.80 6.57
N ILE A 48 13.00 -21.49 6.34
CA ILE A 48 13.05 -20.89 4.99
C ILE A 48 14.41 -21.16 4.32
N SER A 49 15.53 -21.00 5.04
CA SER A 49 16.86 -21.28 4.47
C SER A 49 17.12 -22.76 4.17
N ARG A 50 16.32 -23.65 4.77
CA ARG A 50 16.29 -25.08 4.47
C ARG A 50 15.26 -25.47 3.40
N ASN A 51 14.74 -24.51 2.63
CA ASN A 51 13.79 -24.71 1.53
C ASN A 51 12.51 -25.45 1.95
N ILE A 52 11.97 -25.16 3.14
CA ILE A 52 10.64 -25.63 3.53
C ILE A 52 9.58 -25.17 2.53
N ASP A 53 8.55 -26.00 2.30
CA ASP A 53 7.37 -25.61 1.54
C ASP A 53 6.67 -24.42 2.22
N LEU A 54 6.60 -23.31 1.48
CA LEU A 54 6.01 -22.05 1.94
C LEU A 54 4.48 -22.05 1.79
N ASP A 55 3.94 -22.83 0.86
CA ASP A 55 2.54 -22.81 0.44
C ASP A 55 1.72 -23.97 1.01
N ALA A 56 2.30 -24.75 1.93
CA ALA A 56 1.62 -25.82 2.64
C ALA A 56 0.28 -25.32 3.23
N GLN A 57 -0.80 -26.07 3.03
CA GLN A 57 -2.12 -25.66 3.52
C GLN A 57 -2.41 -26.22 4.91
N SER A 58 -2.63 -25.32 5.89
CA SER A 58 -3.12 -25.69 7.22
C SER A 58 -4.63 -25.96 7.21
N GLN A 59 -5.14 -26.84 8.09
CA GLN A 59 -6.59 -26.99 8.33
C GLN A 59 -7.30 -25.68 8.76
N LYS A 60 -6.56 -24.68 9.23
CA LYS A 60 -7.09 -23.34 9.53
C LYS A 60 -7.06 -22.38 8.32
N ASN A 61 -6.60 -22.84 7.16
CA ASN A 61 -6.26 -22.16 5.89
C ASN A 61 -5.53 -20.82 6.02
N ASN A 62 -5.07 -20.41 7.20
CA ASN A 62 -4.17 -19.26 7.30
C ASN A 62 -2.79 -19.72 6.85
N SER A 63 -2.28 -19.14 5.76
CA SER A 63 -0.89 -19.30 5.37
C SER A 63 0.06 -18.72 6.43
N PRO A 64 1.35 -19.11 6.43
CA PRO A 64 2.36 -18.49 7.30
C PRO A 64 2.35 -16.95 7.20
N LEU A 65 2.15 -16.40 6.00
CA LEU A 65 2.08 -14.96 5.81
C LEU A 65 0.89 -14.29 6.53
N HIS A 66 -0.30 -14.91 6.52
CA HIS A 66 -1.44 -14.42 7.31
C HIS A 66 -1.16 -14.44 8.81
N LEU A 67 -0.51 -15.51 9.29
CA LEU A 67 -0.14 -15.64 10.69
C LEU A 67 0.87 -14.58 11.10
N ALA A 68 1.88 -14.32 10.26
CA ALA A 68 2.90 -13.30 10.49
C ALA A 68 2.29 -11.88 10.59
N ILE A 69 1.30 -11.58 9.74
CA ILE A 69 0.54 -10.31 9.78
C ILE A 69 -0.27 -10.19 11.06
N THR A 70 -1.00 -11.24 11.44
CA THR A 70 -1.78 -11.26 12.69
C THR A 70 -0.89 -11.06 13.92
N LYS A 71 0.35 -11.55 13.86
CA LYS A 71 1.36 -11.42 14.92
C LYS A 71 2.16 -10.12 14.85
N ASN A 72 1.88 -9.25 13.88
CA ASN A 72 2.63 -8.03 13.63
C ASN A 72 4.15 -8.26 13.52
N ASN A 73 4.56 -9.37 12.87
CA ASN A 73 5.96 -9.75 12.75
C ASN A 73 6.53 -9.38 11.38
N LEU A 74 6.90 -8.11 11.22
CA LEU A 74 7.45 -7.57 9.98
C LEU A 74 8.72 -8.32 9.51
N SER A 75 9.53 -8.81 10.44
CA SER A 75 10.72 -9.60 10.13
C SER A 75 10.37 -10.89 9.40
N VAL A 76 9.37 -11.64 9.89
CA VAL A 76 8.91 -12.87 9.23
C VAL A 76 8.23 -12.55 7.90
N ILE A 77 7.41 -11.49 7.82
CA ILE A 77 6.77 -11.05 6.57
C ILE A 77 7.82 -10.79 5.49
N ASN A 78 8.87 -10.02 5.81
CA ASN A 78 9.95 -9.73 4.89
C ASN A 78 10.71 -10.99 4.47
N SER A 79 10.95 -11.93 5.39
CA SER A 79 11.60 -13.22 5.06
C SER A 79 10.75 -14.07 4.11
N LEU A 80 9.44 -14.16 4.32
CA LEU A 80 8.53 -14.92 3.46
C LEU A 80 8.43 -14.31 2.06
N ILE A 81 8.32 -12.97 1.96
CA ILE A 81 8.27 -12.26 0.67
C ILE A 81 9.58 -12.46 -0.10
N LYS A 82 10.74 -12.34 0.57
CA LYS A 82 12.05 -12.59 -0.05
C LYS A 82 12.22 -14.02 -0.53
N ALA A 83 11.54 -14.97 0.11
CA ALA A 83 11.53 -16.36 -0.28
C ALA A 83 10.47 -16.69 -1.35
N ASN A 84 9.85 -15.68 -1.97
CA ASN A 84 8.80 -15.83 -2.99
C ASN A 84 7.56 -16.60 -2.51
N HIS A 85 7.21 -16.53 -1.21
CA HIS A 85 5.91 -17.02 -0.74
C HIS A 85 4.79 -16.32 -1.52
N ASN A 86 3.74 -17.05 -1.90
CA ASN A 86 2.59 -16.48 -2.59
C ASN A 86 1.95 -15.32 -1.80
N ILE A 87 2.14 -14.10 -2.27
CA ILE A 87 1.64 -12.85 -1.66
C ILE A 87 0.10 -12.73 -1.71
N ASN A 88 -0.51 -13.48 -2.64
CA ASN A 88 -1.95 -13.50 -2.93
C ASN A 88 -2.63 -14.76 -2.37
N CYS A 89 -1.98 -15.48 -1.46
CA CYS A 89 -2.56 -16.64 -0.80
C CYS A 89 -3.90 -16.31 -0.12
N LEU A 90 -4.80 -17.29 -0.04
CA LEU A 90 -6.15 -17.08 0.47
C LEU A 90 -6.37 -17.82 1.78
N ASN A 91 -6.96 -17.13 2.76
CA ASN A 91 -7.41 -17.76 4.00
C ASN A 91 -8.83 -18.36 3.90
N LYS A 92 -9.35 -18.88 5.02
CA LYS A 92 -10.72 -19.44 5.10
C LYS A 92 -11.83 -18.46 4.74
N ARG A 93 -11.57 -17.15 4.80
CA ARG A 93 -12.50 -16.08 4.42
C ARG A 93 -12.27 -15.59 2.98
N HIS A 94 -11.44 -16.28 2.21
CA HIS A 94 -10.90 -15.81 0.91
C HIS A 94 -10.24 -14.43 1.02
N GLN A 95 -9.74 -14.07 2.19
CA GLN A 95 -8.98 -12.84 2.35
C GLN A 95 -7.54 -13.11 1.93
N THR A 96 -6.96 -12.14 1.22
CA THR A 96 -5.51 -12.08 0.98
C THR A 96 -4.79 -11.48 2.19
N PRO A 97 -3.46 -11.61 2.29
CA PRO A 97 -2.63 -10.87 3.23
C PRO A 97 -2.94 -9.37 3.26
N LEU A 98 -3.18 -8.75 2.10
CA LEU A 98 -3.50 -7.32 2.01
C LEU A 98 -4.88 -6.99 2.62
N HIS A 99 -5.89 -7.85 2.47
CA HIS A 99 -7.18 -7.66 3.15
C HIS A 99 -7.02 -7.64 4.66
N LEU A 100 -6.25 -8.59 5.21
CA LEU A 100 -6.02 -8.68 6.65
C LEU A 100 -5.20 -7.48 7.16
N ALA A 101 -4.17 -7.07 6.42
CA ALA A 101 -3.36 -5.91 6.78
C ALA A 101 -4.19 -4.60 6.73
N ALA A 102 -5.09 -4.46 5.74
CA ALA A 102 -6.00 -3.33 5.60
C ALA A 102 -7.01 -3.22 6.75
N ASP A 103 -7.53 -4.36 7.23
CA ASP A 103 -8.44 -4.44 8.38
C ASP A 103 -7.71 -4.05 9.68
N LEU A 104 -6.46 -4.50 9.85
CA LEU A 104 -5.62 -4.21 11.01
C LEU A 104 -5.00 -2.80 11.00
N GLY A 105 -4.97 -2.11 9.86
CA GLY A 105 -4.49 -0.73 9.75
C GLY A 105 -2.97 -0.54 9.88
N ASN A 106 -2.18 -1.61 9.83
CA ASN A 106 -0.73 -1.51 10.04
C ASN A 106 -0.02 -0.98 8.79
N VAL A 107 0.31 0.31 8.81
CA VAL A 107 0.95 1.06 7.71
C VAL A 107 2.24 0.40 7.21
N GLU A 108 3.08 -0.13 8.11
CA GLU A 108 4.39 -0.68 7.73
C GLU A 108 4.24 -2.00 6.99
N ILE A 109 3.38 -2.89 7.50
CA ILE A 109 3.04 -4.15 6.84
C ILE A 109 2.38 -3.89 5.48
N ILE A 110 1.43 -2.96 5.43
CA ILE A 110 0.74 -2.59 4.19
C ILE A 110 1.76 -2.10 3.17
N GLU A 111 2.67 -1.19 3.53
CA GLU A 111 3.69 -0.71 2.61
C GLU A 111 4.54 -1.86 2.04
N THR A 112 4.97 -2.80 2.87
CA THR A 112 5.72 -3.98 2.43
C THR A 112 4.93 -4.82 1.43
N LEU A 113 3.65 -5.10 1.72
CA LEU A 113 2.78 -5.87 0.83
C LEU A 113 2.53 -5.14 -0.50
N LEU A 114 2.28 -3.82 -0.44
CA LEU A 114 2.06 -3.00 -1.64
C LEU A 114 3.30 -3.00 -2.54
N LYS A 115 4.51 -2.87 -1.97
CA LYS A 115 5.78 -2.94 -2.74
C LYS A 115 6.03 -4.30 -3.36
N ALA A 116 5.52 -5.37 -2.74
CA ALA A 116 5.62 -6.73 -3.26
C ALA A 116 4.67 -6.99 -4.47
N GLY A 117 3.81 -6.03 -4.84
CA GLY A 117 2.96 -6.17 -6.03
C GLY A 117 1.80 -7.14 -5.87
N CYS A 118 1.02 -6.98 -4.79
CA CYS A 118 -0.21 -7.74 -4.58
C CYS A 118 -1.21 -7.57 -5.74
N ASP A 119 -2.08 -8.56 -5.93
CA ASP A 119 -3.26 -8.41 -6.77
C ASP A 119 -4.37 -7.65 -6.01
N PHE A 120 -4.69 -6.46 -6.51
CA PHE A 120 -5.68 -5.57 -5.91
C PHE A 120 -7.14 -5.92 -6.26
N SER A 121 -7.34 -6.76 -7.29
CA SER A 121 -8.66 -7.14 -7.80
C SER A 121 -9.31 -8.29 -7.05
N MET A 122 -8.52 -9.03 -6.25
CA MET A 122 -9.00 -10.14 -5.46
C MET A 122 -10.05 -9.70 -4.44
N VAL A 123 -11.07 -10.54 -4.25
CA VAL A 123 -12.17 -10.29 -3.34
C VAL A 123 -12.29 -11.38 -2.29
N ASP A 124 -12.69 -10.98 -1.08
CA ASP A 124 -13.04 -11.90 -0.01
C ASP A 124 -14.38 -12.61 -0.22
N LYS A 125 -14.79 -13.46 0.73
CA LYS A 125 -16.09 -14.16 0.69
C LYS A 125 -17.31 -13.22 0.66
N GLN A 126 -17.15 -11.97 1.05
CA GLN A 126 -18.20 -10.95 1.00
C GLN A 126 -18.16 -10.14 -0.31
N GLY A 127 -17.29 -10.49 -1.26
CA GLY A 127 -17.11 -9.75 -2.51
C GLY A 127 -16.42 -8.40 -2.31
N LYS A 128 -15.67 -8.22 -1.22
CA LYS A 128 -14.96 -6.97 -0.92
C LYS A 128 -13.49 -7.11 -1.32
N THR A 129 -12.96 -6.11 -2.03
CA THR A 129 -11.53 -5.94 -2.25
C THR A 129 -10.84 -5.46 -0.98
N ALA A 130 -9.50 -5.52 -0.93
CA ALA A 130 -8.74 -4.96 0.17
C ALA A 130 -8.91 -3.44 0.31
N LEU A 131 -9.07 -2.72 -0.82
CA LEU A 131 -9.40 -1.29 -0.81
C LEU A 131 -10.73 -1.05 -0.10
N ALA A 132 -11.75 -1.85 -0.43
CA ALA A 132 -13.08 -1.69 0.14
C ALA A 132 -13.17 -2.16 1.61
N VAL A 133 -12.28 -3.05 2.06
CA VAL A 133 -12.07 -3.33 3.50
C VAL A 133 -11.44 -2.12 4.19
N ALA A 134 -10.37 -1.55 3.62
CA ALA A 134 -9.72 -0.34 4.15
C ALA A 134 -10.67 0.87 4.24
N SER A 135 -11.58 1.05 3.27
CA SER A 135 -12.54 2.16 3.28
C SER A 135 -13.48 2.14 4.48
N ARG A 136 -13.71 0.98 5.10
CA ARG A 136 -14.56 0.82 6.28
C ARG A 136 -13.79 0.83 7.58
N SER A 137 -12.46 0.77 7.53
CA SER A 137 -11.63 0.94 8.71
C SER A 137 -11.39 2.44 8.96
N ASN A 138 -10.98 2.80 10.18
CA ASN A 138 -10.70 4.19 10.55
C ASN A 138 -9.34 4.68 10.05
N HIS A 139 -8.78 4.05 9.01
CA HIS A 139 -7.41 4.27 8.55
C HIS A 139 -7.38 4.87 7.14
N ALA A 140 -7.81 6.13 6.99
CA ALA A 140 -7.83 6.84 5.71
C ALA A 140 -6.49 6.80 4.94
N LEU A 141 -5.36 6.81 5.66
CA LEU A 141 -4.02 6.67 5.05
C LEU A 141 -3.86 5.34 4.29
N VAL A 142 -4.44 4.26 4.79
CA VAL A 142 -4.36 2.93 4.14
C VAL A 142 -5.09 2.96 2.79
N VAL A 143 -6.25 3.60 2.73
CA VAL A 143 -6.96 3.83 1.48
C VAL A 143 -6.06 4.59 0.50
N ASP A 144 -5.44 5.69 0.93
CA ASP A 144 -4.54 6.47 0.06
C ASP A 144 -3.36 5.63 -0.43
N MET A 145 -2.77 4.81 0.44
CA MET A 145 -1.65 3.92 0.10
C MET A 145 -2.05 2.89 -0.96
N ILE A 146 -3.21 2.24 -0.80
CA ILE A 146 -3.70 1.24 -1.77
C ILE A 146 -3.99 1.89 -3.11
N ILE A 147 -4.65 3.06 -3.14
CA ILE A 147 -4.96 3.77 -4.39
C ILE A 147 -3.67 4.21 -5.09
N LYS A 148 -2.69 4.75 -4.35
CA LYS A 148 -1.37 5.11 -4.89
C LYS A 148 -0.66 3.90 -5.50
N ALA A 149 -0.72 2.74 -4.84
CA ALA A 149 -0.12 1.51 -5.35
C ALA A 149 -0.82 1.00 -6.61
N GLN A 150 -2.15 0.94 -6.63
CA GLN A 150 -2.92 0.58 -7.83
C GLN A 150 -2.54 1.45 -9.03
N ARG A 151 -2.50 2.77 -8.84
CA ARG A 151 -2.12 3.74 -9.89
C ARG A 151 -0.67 3.55 -10.33
N TYR A 152 0.25 3.32 -9.39
CA TYR A 152 1.64 3.04 -9.69
C TYR A 152 1.80 1.79 -10.56
N TYR A 153 1.16 0.67 -10.22
CA TYR A 153 1.30 -0.56 -10.99
C TYR A 153 0.65 -0.49 -12.37
N ILE A 154 -0.45 0.25 -12.54
CA ILE A 154 -1.01 0.57 -13.87
C ILE A 154 0.00 1.36 -14.69
N TRP A 155 0.52 2.47 -14.14
CA TRP A 155 1.54 3.27 -14.82
C TRP A 155 2.78 2.45 -15.17
N LYS A 156 3.26 1.60 -14.26
CA LYS A 156 4.42 0.73 -14.48
C LYS A 156 4.20 -0.25 -15.62
N GLN A 157 3.00 -0.85 -15.71
CA GLN A 157 2.63 -1.75 -16.81
C GLN A 157 2.58 -1.00 -18.14
N GLU A 158 2.06 0.23 -18.18
CA GLU A 158 1.99 1.03 -19.40
C GLU A 158 3.38 1.45 -19.90
N ASN A 159 4.31 1.77 -18.98
CA ASN A 159 5.57 2.44 -19.30
C ASN A 159 6.79 1.52 -19.51
N HIS A 160 6.64 0.17 -19.50
CA HIS A 160 7.58 -0.90 -19.94
C HIS A 160 9.12 -0.72 -19.74
N SER A 161 9.58 0.17 -18.87
CA SER A 161 11.02 0.43 -18.70
C SER A 161 11.60 -0.59 -17.71
N ASN A 162 12.54 -1.41 -18.18
CA ASN A 162 13.29 -2.41 -17.39
C ASN A 162 14.25 -1.78 -16.36
N ASP A 163 14.23 -0.46 -16.16
CA ASP A 163 15.22 0.28 -15.39
C ASP A 163 14.58 1.15 -14.29
N VAL A 164 13.57 0.60 -13.61
CA VAL A 164 12.97 1.20 -12.40
C VAL A 164 13.55 0.53 -11.14
N SER A 165 14.86 0.31 -11.12
CA SER A 165 15.55 -0.27 -9.96
C SER A 165 15.89 0.75 -8.86
N ASP A 166 15.74 2.06 -9.11
CA ASP A 166 16.17 3.10 -8.15
C ASP A 166 15.09 4.12 -7.73
N ILE A 167 13.82 3.91 -8.08
CA ILE A 167 12.76 4.75 -7.48
C ILE A 167 12.60 4.32 -6.02
N ASN A 168 12.88 5.24 -5.09
CA ASN A 168 12.51 5.12 -3.68
C ASN A 168 10.97 5.16 -3.56
N LEU A 169 10.35 4.05 -3.93
CA LEU A 169 8.91 3.87 -3.93
C LEU A 169 8.46 3.89 -2.48
N SER A 170 7.57 4.82 -2.15
CA SER A 170 6.90 4.91 -0.86
C SER A 170 5.46 5.29 -1.10
N PHE A 171 4.55 4.65 -0.38
CA PHE A 171 3.11 4.95 -0.46
C PHE A 171 2.63 5.78 0.73
N LYS A 172 3.51 6.02 1.72
CA LYS A 172 3.23 6.79 2.93
C LYS A 172 2.83 8.24 2.60
N GLN A 173 2.40 8.95 3.62
CA GLN A 173 2.21 10.38 3.50
C GLN A 173 3.54 11.06 3.17
N ASP A 174 3.51 11.96 2.19
CA ASP A 174 4.67 12.71 1.78
C ASP A 174 4.93 13.85 2.79
N HIS A 175 6.10 13.82 3.41
CA HIS A 175 6.59 14.86 4.33
C HIS A 175 7.81 15.59 3.77
N ASN A 176 8.16 15.40 2.50
CA ASN A 176 9.33 16.03 1.89
C ASN A 176 9.17 17.57 1.89
N ILE A 177 10.27 18.26 2.19
CA ILE A 177 10.36 19.72 2.19
C ILE A 177 10.21 20.27 0.76
N GLN A 178 10.73 19.54 -0.24
CA GLN A 178 10.69 19.96 -1.65
C GLN A 178 9.25 20.06 -2.18
N THR A 179 8.36 19.19 -1.72
CA THR A 179 6.95 19.16 -2.11
C THR A 179 6.05 19.98 -1.17
N LYS A 180 6.59 20.58 -0.11
CA LYS A 180 5.81 21.29 0.90
C LYS A 180 4.96 22.41 0.31
N GLN A 181 5.53 23.21 -0.58
CA GLN A 181 4.83 24.32 -1.21
C GLN A 181 3.63 23.83 -2.04
N ILE A 182 3.86 22.87 -2.93
CA ILE A 182 2.76 22.36 -3.77
C ILE A 182 1.68 21.68 -2.93
N ARG A 183 2.03 20.93 -1.87
CA ARG A 183 1.04 20.34 -0.97
C ARG A 183 0.17 21.41 -0.30
N ALA A 184 0.75 22.55 0.10
CA ALA A 184 -0.01 23.68 0.64
C ALA A 184 -0.95 24.32 -0.41
N SER A 185 -0.45 24.51 -1.63
CA SER A 185 -1.26 25.03 -2.75
C SER A 185 -2.43 24.09 -3.11
N LEU A 186 -2.21 22.77 -3.09
CA LEU A 186 -3.24 21.76 -3.33
C LEU A 186 -4.29 21.75 -2.20
N TRP A 187 -3.87 21.93 -0.95
CA TRP A 187 -4.79 22.10 0.17
C TRP A 187 -5.68 23.34 -0.04
N ASN A 188 -5.09 24.48 -0.40
CA ASN A 188 -5.82 25.72 -0.66
C ASN A 188 -6.83 25.54 -1.82
N LEU A 189 -6.39 24.89 -2.90
CA LEU A 189 -7.25 24.57 -4.05
C LEU A 189 -8.45 23.71 -3.63
N ALA A 190 -8.24 22.69 -2.81
CA ALA A 190 -9.32 21.83 -2.33
C ALA A 190 -10.29 22.55 -1.38
N TYR A 191 -9.78 23.35 -0.44
CA TYR A 191 -10.63 23.95 0.61
C TYR A 191 -11.31 25.24 0.20
N ASN A 192 -10.67 26.01 -0.69
CA ASN A 192 -11.11 27.36 -1.06
C ASN A 192 -11.42 27.49 -2.56
N GLY A 193 -10.93 26.58 -3.40
CA GLY A 193 -11.13 26.62 -4.85
C GLY A 193 -12.29 25.76 -5.34
N LEU A 194 -12.38 24.51 -4.87
CA LEU A 194 -13.37 23.56 -5.38
C LEU A 194 -14.76 23.74 -4.77
N LYS A 195 -15.79 23.51 -5.59
CA LYS A 195 -17.19 23.34 -5.18
C LYS A 195 -17.54 21.85 -5.01
N MET A 196 -18.73 21.60 -4.46
CA MET A 196 -19.27 20.26 -4.30
C MET A 196 -19.23 19.49 -5.64
N ARG A 197 -18.75 18.24 -5.62
CA ARG A 197 -18.56 17.34 -6.77
C ARG A 197 -17.51 17.76 -7.83
N GLU A 198 -16.88 18.93 -7.75
CA GLU A 198 -15.84 19.30 -8.72
C GLU A 198 -14.58 18.43 -8.60
N TRP A 199 -14.25 17.99 -7.38
CA TRP A 199 -13.16 17.03 -7.17
C TRP A 199 -13.43 15.67 -7.84
N VAL A 200 -14.69 15.22 -7.94
CA VAL A 200 -15.05 13.97 -8.62
C VAL A 200 -14.80 14.09 -10.12
N LYS A 201 -15.10 15.26 -10.72
CA LYS A 201 -14.81 15.52 -12.14
C LYS A 201 -13.30 15.46 -12.41
N LEU A 202 -12.50 16.05 -11.53
CA LEU A 202 -11.03 15.98 -11.59
C LEU A 202 -10.54 14.53 -11.44
N ALA A 203 -11.06 13.80 -10.46
CA ALA A 203 -10.71 12.40 -10.24
C ALA A 203 -11.02 11.53 -11.47
N GLN A 204 -12.20 11.69 -12.07
CA GLN A 204 -12.60 10.98 -13.29
C GLN A 204 -11.70 11.35 -14.49
N PHE A 205 -11.37 12.64 -14.66
CA PHE A 205 -10.43 13.08 -15.68
C PHE A 205 -9.05 12.42 -15.51
N TRP A 206 -8.59 12.26 -14.27
CA TRP A 206 -7.36 11.52 -13.94
C TRP A 206 -7.53 10.01 -13.79
N LYS A 207 -8.63 9.46 -14.33
CA LYS A 207 -8.94 8.03 -14.39
C LYS A 207 -8.94 7.33 -13.02
N PHE A 208 -9.36 8.02 -11.96
CA PHE A 208 -9.72 7.33 -10.72
C PHE A 208 -10.94 6.45 -10.99
N THR A 209 -10.91 5.19 -10.49
CA THR A 209 -12.06 4.29 -10.65
C THR A 209 -13.19 4.68 -9.69
N ASP A 210 -14.42 4.24 -9.99
CA ASP A 210 -15.57 4.47 -9.12
C ASP A 210 -15.34 3.88 -7.71
N GLU A 211 -14.64 2.74 -7.62
CA GLU A 211 -14.26 2.15 -6.34
C GLU A 211 -13.29 3.06 -5.56
N GLN A 212 -12.31 3.66 -6.22
CA GLN A 212 -11.36 4.59 -5.59
C GLN A 212 -12.05 5.87 -5.13
N ILE A 213 -12.94 6.43 -5.95
CA ILE A 213 -13.73 7.63 -5.60
C ILE A 213 -14.60 7.33 -4.38
N LYS A 214 -15.34 6.22 -4.40
CA LYS A 214 -16.18 5.78 -3.27
C LYS A 214 -15.35 5.53 -2.00
N ALA A 215 -14.17 4.91 -2.14
CA ALA A 215 -13.25 4.68 -1.03
C ALA A 215 -12.76 5.99 -0.39
N ILE A 216 -12.58 7.04 -1.19
CA ILE A 216 -12.22 8.37 -0.68
C ILE A 216 -13.40 9.00 0.06
N GLU A 217 -14.62 8.85 -0.47
CA GLU A 217 -15.85 9.41 0.09
C GLU A 217 -16.24 8.78 1.44
N GLU A 218 -16.10 7.47 1.57
CA GLU A 218 -16.57 6.68 2.73
C GLU A 218 -15.99 7.17 4.07
N GLN A 219 -14.80 7.79 4.06
CA GLN A 219 -14.06 8.19 5.27
C GLN A 219 -14.59 9.46 5.95
N TRP A 220 -15.22 10.39 5.22
CA TRP A 220 -15.77 11.63 5.79
C TRP A 220 -17.17 11.89 5.31
N THR A 221 -18.08 12.13 6.26
CA THR A 221 -19.47 12.49 5.99
C THR A 221 -19.75 13.95 6.36
N GLY A 222 -20.75 14.56 5.71
CA GLY A 222 -21.19 15.93 5.98
C GLY A 222 -20.98 16.90 4.81
N GLY A 223 -21.64 18.06 4.87
CA GLY A 223 -21.77 18.99 3.72
C GLY A 223 -20.46 19.64 3.24
N LYS A 224 -19.38 19.59 4.02
CA LYS A 224 -18.05 20.11 3.65
C LYS A 224 -16.99 19.02 3.46
N SER A 225 -17.37 17.75 3.55
CA SER A 225 -16.46 16.59 3.39
C SER A 225 -15.72 16.57 2.04
N TYR A 226 -16.36 17.11 0.99
CA TYR A 226 -15.77 17.22 -0.35
C TYR A 226 -14.43 17.97 -0.40
N LYS A 227 -14.14 18.83 0.59
CA LYS A 227 -12.84 19.52 0.72
C LYS A 227 -11.73 18.55 1.09
N GLU A 228 -12.00 17.65 2.05
CA GLU A 228 -11.08 16.57 2.43
C GLU A 228 -10.91 15.57 1.29
N HIS A 229 -12.01 15.18 0.64
CA HIS A 229 -11.96 14.28 -0.50
C HIS A 229 -11.11 14.84 -1.64
N GLY A 230 -11.30 16.12 -1.98
CA GLY A 230 -10.49 16.81 -2.97
C GLY A 230 -9.02 16.89 -2.58
N HIS A 231 -8.71 17.23 -1.33
CA HIS A 231 -7.33 17.30 -0.86
C HIS A 231 -6.63 15.93 -0.94
N ARG A 232 -7.29 14.84 -0.51
CA ARG A 232 -6.75 13.48 -0.62
C ARG A 232 -6.53 13.07 -2.07
N MET A 233 -7.51 13.31 -2.94
CA MET A 233 -7.39 13.05 -4.38
C MET A 233 -6.17 13.79 -4.95
N PHE A 234 -5.94 15.07 -4.60
CA PHE A 234 -4.77 15.80 -5.06
C PHE A 234 -3.45 15.20 -4.56
N LEU A 235 -3.39 14.73 -3.31
CA LEU A 235 -2.18 14.09 -2.78
C LEU A 235 -1.88 12.74 -3.44
N ILE A 236 -2.93 11.96 -3.77
CA ILE A 236 -2.80 10.70 -4.52
C ILE A 236 -2.35 10.99 -5.95
N TRP A 237 -2.93 12.00 -6.61
CA TRP A 237 -2.53 12.44 -7.94
C TRP A 237 -1.07 12.92 -7.96
N LEU A 238 -0.69 13.78 -7.01
CA LEU A 238 0.67 14.33 -6.89
C LEU A 238 1.71 13.21 -6.77
N HIS A 239 1.41 12.17 -5.97
CA HIS A 239 2.28 11.01 -5.83
C HIS A 239 2.57 10.34 -7.18
N GLY A 240 1.53 10.10 -8.00
CA GLY A 240 1.71 9.52 -9.34
C GLY A 240 2.53 10.41 -10.28
N VAL A 241 2.28 11.72 -10.27
CA VAL A 241 3.02 12.69 -11.10
C VAL A 241 4.50 12.74 -10.72
N LEU A 242 4.82 12.72 -9.42
CA LEU A 242 6.19 12.71 -8.94
C LEU A 242 6.92 11.42 -9.31
N ILE A 243 6.26 10.25 -9.21
CA ILE A 243 6.83 8.97 -9.67
C ILE A 243 7.12 9.01 -11.17
N ALA A 244 6.21 9.59 -11.96
CA ALA A 244 6.40 9.71 -13.40
C ALA A 244 7.48 10.75 -13.81
N GLY A 245 8.13 11.42 -12.84
CA GLY A 245 9.14 12.45 -13.10
C GLY A 245 8.58 13.70 -13.76
N GLN A 246 7.27 13.90 -13.71
CA GLN A 246 6.59 15.02 -14.36
C GLN A 246 6.58 16.26 -13.47
N ASN A 247 6.48 17.45 -14.08
CA ASN A 247 6.32 18.70 -13.35
C ASN A 247 4.87 18.88 -12.90
N PRO A 248 4.56 18.78 -11.58
CA PRO A 248 3.17 18.83 -11.14
C PRO A 248 2.52 20.21 -11.29
N ILE A 249 3.30 21.30 -11.24
CA ILE A 249 2.74 22.64 -11.40
C ILE A 249 2.24 22.83 -12.83
N LYS A 250 3.06 22.43 -13.81
CA LYS A 250 2.71 22.50 -15.23
C LYS A 250 1.52 21.59 -15.53
N HIS A 251 1.59 20.33 -15.10
CA HIS A 251 0.57 19.32 -15.39
C HIS A 251 -0.80 19.73 -14.80
N LEU A 252 -0.84 20.19 -13.54
CA LEU A 252 -2.11 20.61 -12.94
C LEU A 252 -2.69 21.85 -13.62
N TYR A 253 -1.84 22.80 -14.02
CA TYR A 253 -2.31 24.00 -14.72
C TYR A 253 -3.01 23.61 -16.03
N GLU A 254 -2.36 22.79 -16.86
CA GLU A 254 -2.91 22.35 -18.16
C GLU A 254 -4.23 21.57 -17.99
N ASP A 255 -4.29 20.68 -17.00
CA ASP A 255 -5.51 19.91 -16.69
C ASP A 255 -6.66 20.80 -16.23
N LEU A 256 -6.38 21.78 -15.35
CA LEU A 256 -7.39 22.71 -14.86
C LEU A 256 -7.93 23.61 -15.99
N ILE A 257 -7.07 24.09 -16.89
CA ILE A 257 -7.52 24.85 -18.08
C ILE A 257 -8.43 23.97 -18.95
N THR A 258 -8.02 22.73 -19.21
CA THR A 258 -8.78 21.78 -20.05
C THR A 258 -10.18 21.51 -19.49
N LEU A 259 -10.32 21.49 -18.16
CA LEU A 259 -11.59 21.28 -17.46
C LEU A 259 -12.40 22.58 -17.23
N GLY A 260 -11.92 23.72 -17.73
CA GLY A 260 -12.61 25.02 -17.60
C GLY A 260 -12.42 25.72 -16.25
N PHE A 261 -11.46 25.29 -15.44
CA PHE A 261 -11.12 25.90 -14.14
C PHE A 261 -10.10 27.04 -14.28
N GLN A 262 -10.31 27.96 -15.22
CA GLN A 262 -9.30 28.95 -15.62
C GLN A 262 -8.81 29.85 -14.47
N GLN A 263 -9.73 30.40 -13.68
CA GLN A 263 -9.38 31.25 -12.53
C GLN A 263 -8.60 30.48 -11.46
N LEU A 264 -8.93 29.21 -11.23
CA LEU A 264 -8.22 28.35 -10.27
C LEU A 264 -6.81 28.01 -10.77
N ALA A 265 -6.67 27.72 -12.07
CA ALA A 265 -5.39 27.43 -12.70
C ALA A 265 -4.41 28.60 -12.58
N GLU A 266 -4.87 29.82 -12.90
CA GLU A 266 -4.07 31.04 -12.80
C GLU A 266 -3.64 31.32 -11.36
N LYS A 267 -4.58 31.21 -10.41
CA LYS A 267 -4.29 31.37 -8.98
C LYS A 267 -3.26 30.35 -8.48
N PHE A 268 -3.43 29.08 -8.82
CA PHE A 268 -2.50 28.02 -8.45
C PHE A 268 -1.10 28.26 -9.03
N ARG A 269 -0.99 28.68 -10.29
CA ARG A 269 0.30 29.00 -10.91
C ARG A 269 1.00 30.17 -10.22
N ALA A 270 0.26 31.24 -9.89
CA ALA A 270 0.79 32.40 -9.18
C ALA A 270 1.35 32.03 -7.79
N GLU A 271 0.60 31.24 -7.00
CA GLU A 271 1.00 30.81 -5.66
C GLU A 271 2.30 29.98 -5.64
N ASN A 272 2.55 29.18 -6.69
CA ASN A 272 3.76 28.36 -6.77
C ASN A 272 4.95 29.11 -7.40
N ASN A 273 4.72 30.12 -8.23
CA ASN A 273 5.78 30.97 -8.79
C ASN A 273 6.31 32.01 -7.78
N ALA A 274 5.43 32.58 -6.95
CA ALA A 274 5.84 33.56 -5.93
C ALA A 274 6.78 32.95 -4.86
N GLY A 275 6.62 31.66 -4.54
CA GLY A 275 7.49 30.93 -3.62
C GLY A 275 8.90 30.64 -4.17
N THR A 276 9.10 30.69 -5.49
CA THR A 276 10.42 30.57 -6.13
C THR A 276 11.18 31.89 -6.18
N GLU A 277 10.48 33.03 -6.23
CA GLU A 277 11.10 34.36 -6.23
C GLU A 277 11.57 34.78 -4.83
N SER A 278 10.84 34.45 -3.77
CA SER A 278 11.25 34.76 -2.39
C SER A 278 12.53 34.04 -1.95
N LYS A 279 12.89 32.90 -2.58
CA LYS A 279 14.16 32.19 -2.34
C LYS A 279 15.36 32.79 -3.09
N LYS A 280 15.15 33.68 -4.07
CA LYS A 280 16.24 34.37 -4.79
C LYS A 280 16.66 35.68 -4.13
N CYS A 281 15.84 36.26 -3.24
CA CYS A 281 16.09 37.57 -2.63
C CYS A 281 16.75 37.52 -1.24
N SER A 282 17.54 36.49 -0.94
CA SER A 282 18.28 36.39 0.34
C SER A 282 19.77 36.12 0.15
N VAL A 283 20.39 36.82 -0.81
CA VAL A 283 21.84 37.07 -0.80
C VAL A 283 22.05 38.54 -1.18
N SER A 284 22.25 39.38 -0.17
CA SER A 284 22.97 40.66 -0.23
C SER A 284 23.46 40.97 1.18
#